data_AF-A0A6J3LQT0-F1
#
_entry.id   AF-A0A6J3LQT0-F1
#
_cell.length_a   1.000
_cell.length_b   1.000
_cell.length_c   1.000
_cell.angle_alpha   90.00
_cell.angle_beta   90.00
_cell.angle_gamma   90.00
#
_symmetry.space_group_name_H-M   'P 1'
#
loop_
_entity.id
_entity.type
_entity.pdbx_description
1 polymer ?
#
loop_
_entity_poly.entity_id
_entity_poly.type
_entity_poly.pdbx_seq_one_letter_code
_entity_poly.pdbx_strand_id
1 'polypeptide(L)'
;MATKRKRTPLTIAEKYDILQLIINGETRKSIAKIYNLSLITVSKIKSDLEEVRVNFEGTSAAASSSRTYLKTSQDIQLENTLYRWYLRNRDKNVRVTGKMISQQAMELKEKLQIKSGFIASARWVENFKNRYHLCEKDIDEHFRITNQAEADIAKSNFEKLLLSEGYSLDNVYNADNTGILWKALPEKTSIFHRERMITSKKKMKEKVTTFLCTNVTGSHMLPILIIGEINHSRRNRNYYSDDLSVMYRANTKGVLDSKIFNEWFDECFLKSIRERQMKTGRREKTLLLLDNAGSSHESGLINTTDELVKIMYFALDVTPLIQPMDHEVIACFKRIYRKNLLKTIMPISDYRTADEVVINHDKLEFRDCCRIMRDAWLNVNKVILENAWNKLLRREDNKSMENIEIIERDIDETLQLLQRLPEYEGCDRVSVICWFESDKRDIDKQVGTTDILADFLQENIGNELSFEEIIE
;
A
#
# COMPACT_ATOMS: atom_id res chain seq x y z
N MET A 1 -23.73 -51.06 -32.71
CA MET A 1 -22.37 -50.66 -32.30
C MET A 1 -22.49 -49.46 -31.38
N ALA A 2 -22.09 -49.55 -30.11
CA ALA A 2 -22.11 -48.41 -29.20
C ALA A 2 -21.02 -47.41 -29.61
N THR A 3 -21.42 -46.23 -30.08
CA THR A 3 -20.52 -45.12 -30.40
C THR A 3 -19.68 -44.78 -29.17
N LYS A 4 -18.35 -44.95 -29.28
CA LYS A 4 -17.39 -44.60 -28.22
C LYS A 4 -17.56 -43.11 -27.89
N ARG A 5 -18.06 -42.79 -26.69
CA ARG A 5 -18.20 -41.40 -26.24
C ARG A 5 -16.82 -40.72 -26.24
N LYS A 6 -16.71 -39.57 -26.91
CA LYS A 6 -15.49 -38.76 -26.93
C LYS A 6 -15.23 -38.26 -25.50
N ARG A 7 -14.04 -38.52 -24.94
CA ARG A 7 -13.67 -38.03 -23.61
C ARG A 7 -13.36 -36.54 -23.70
N THR A 8 -14.31 -35.68 -23.32
CA THR A 8 -14.08 -34.25 -23.15
C THR A 8 -13.64 -33.99 -21.70
N PRO A 9 -12.48 -33.36 -21.47
CA PRO A 9 -12.04 -33.04 -20.11
C PRO A 9 -12.89 -31.90 -19.55
N LEU A 10 -13.53 -32.13 -18.39
CA LEU A 10 -14.36 -31.12 -17.71
C LEU A 10 -13.49 -30.09 -17.01
N THR A 11 -13.89 -28.83 -17.14
CA THR A 11 -13.30 -27.68 -16.43
C THR A 11 -13.68 -27.68 -14.95
N ILE A 12 -12.97 -26.89 -14.13
CA ILE A 12 -13.30 -26.75 -12.70
C ILE A 12 -14.69 -26.12 -12.53
N ALA A 13 -15.04 -25.13 -13.36
CA ALA A 13 -16.37 -24.52 -13.37
C ALA A 13 -17.47 -25.56 -13.69
N GLU A 14 -17.29 -26.36 -14.75
CA GLU A 14 -18.26 -27.40 -15.10
C GLU A 14 -18.40 -28.48 -14.00
N LYS A 15 -17.30 -28.82 -13.30
CA LYS A 15 -17.36 -29.75 -12.16
C LYS A 15 -18.11 -29.14 -10.98
N TYR A 16 -17.96 -27.84 -10.74
CA TYR A 16 -18.69 -27.13 -9.68
C TYR A 16 -20.18 -26.99 -10.01
N ASP A 17 -20.54 -26.68 -11.26
CA ASP A 17 -21.93 -26.62 -11.71
C ASP A 17 -22.62 -27.99 -11.55
N ILE A 18 -21.92 -29.08 -11.88
CA ILE A 18 -22.38 -30.44 -11.63
C ILE A 18 -22.63 -30.69 -10.13
N LEU A 19 -21.78 -30.17 -9.24
CA LEU A 19 -21.98 -30.29 -7.79
C LEU A 19 -23.21 -29.51 -7.31
N GLN A 20 -23.41 -28.28 -7.80
CA GLN A 20 -24.59 -27.49 -7.45
C GLN A 20 -25.88 -28.18 -7.87
N LEU A 21 -25.92 -28.80 -9.05
CA LEU A 21 -27.06 -29.60 -9.49
C LEU A 21 -27.30 -30.81 -8.57
N ILE A 22 -26.24 -31.49 -8.11
CA ILE A 22 -26.36 -32.62 -7.17
C ILE A 22 -26.91 -32.14 -5.81
N ILE A 23 -26.44 -31.00 -5.30
CA ILE A 23 -26.89 -30.41 -4.03
C ILE A 23 -28.36 -29.98 -4.12
N ASN A 24 -28.76 -29.40 -5.26
CA ASN A 24 -30.13 -28.98 -5.54
C ASN A 24 -31.11 -30.15 -5.81
N GLY A 25 -30.67 -31.40 -5.66
CA GLY A 25 -31.52 -32.58 -5.72
C GLY A 25 -31.70 -33.21 -7.11
N GLU A 26 -30.96 -32.77 -8.13
CA GLU A 26 -31.04 -33.36 -9.47
C GLU A 26 -30.54 -34.81 -9.50
N THR A 27 -31.21 -35.63 -10.31
CA THR A 27 -30.83 -37.05 -10.40
C THR A 27 -29.54 -37.23 -11.19
N ARG A 28 -28.67 -38.14 -10.74
CA ARG A 28 -27.39 -38.45 -11.43
C ARG A 28 -27.57 -38.85 -12.90
N LYS A 29 -28.72 -39.46 -13.23
CA LYS A 29 -29.09 -39.82 -14.61
C LYS A 29 -29.41 -38.59 -15.47
N SER A 30 -30.08 -37.58 -14.90
CA SER A 30 -30.36 -36.29 -15.55
C SER A 30 -29.05 -35.55 -15.86
N ILE A 31 -28.20 -35.40 -14.85
CA ILE A 31 -26.90 -34.71 -14.94
C ILE A 31 -25.98 -35.38 -15.97
N ALA A 32 -25.88 -36.72 -15.95
CA ALA A 32 -25.09 -37.48 -16.92
C ALA A 32 -25.58 -37.28 -18.37
N LYS A 33 -26.88 -37.02 -18.57
CA LYS A 33 -27.45 -36.74 -19.89
C LYS A 33 -27.15 -35.31 -20.34
N ILE A 34 -27.29 -34.32 -19.45
CA ILE A 34 -27.03 -32.89 -19.73
C ILE A 34 -25.57 -32.66 -20.14
N TYR A 35 -24.63 -33.19 -19.36
CA TYR A 35 -23.19 -33.00 -19.61
C TYR A 35 -22.57 -34.11 -20.49
N ASN A 36 -23.38 -35.04 -21.02
CA ASN A 36 -22.93 -36.20 -21.79
C ASN A 36 -21.83 -37.04 -21.09
N LEU A 37 -21.98 -37.26 -19.78
CA LEU A 37 -21.03 -37.96 -18.92
C LEU A 37 -21.44 -39.41 -18.64
N SER A 38 -20.50 -40.19 -18.11
CA SER A 38 -20.82 -41.49 -17.52
C SER A 38 -21.34 -41.32 -16.09
N LEU A 39 -22.21 -42.23 -15.62
CA LEU A 39 -22.70 -42.23 -14.24
C LEU A 39 -21.56 -42.38 -13.21
N ILE A 40 -20.47 -43.04 -13.62
CA ILE A 40 -19.25 -43.19 -12.81
C ILE A 40 -18.57 -41.83 -12.63
N THR A 41 -18.47 -41.03 -13.70
CA THR A 41 -17.86 -39.68 -13.66
C THR A 41 -18.65 -38.74 -12.74
N VAL A 42 -19.99 -38.75 -12.83
CA VAL A 42 -20.84 -37.94 -11.94
C VAL A 42 -20.68 -38.38 -10.48
N SER A 43 -20.57 -39.68 -10.23
CA SER A 43 -20.36 -40.20 -8.87
C SER A 43 -18.96 -39.88 -8.31
N LYS A 44 -17.94 -39.83 -9.18
CA LYS A 44 -16.58 -39.43 -8.79
C LYS A 44 -16.48 -37.93 -8.49
N ILE A 45 -17.14 -37.08 -9.27
CA ILE A 45 -17.23 -35.63 -8.96
C ILE A 45 -17.92 -35.43 -7.60
N LYS A 46 -18.97 -36.20 -7.31
CA LYS A 46 -19.62 -36.18 -5.99
C LYS A 46 -18.69 -36.62 -4.85
N SER A 47 -17.84 -37.62 -5.04
CA SER A 47 -16.90 -38.03 -3.99
C SER A 47 -15.78 -37.02 -3.75
N ASP A 48 -15.45 -36.22 -4.78
CA ASP A 48 -14.37 -35.22 -4.75
C ASP A 48 -14.93 -33.81 -4.45
N LEU A 49 -16.09 -33.74 -3.80
CA LEU A 49 -16.88 -32.51 -3.60
C LEU A 49 -16.06 -31.39 -2.96
N GLU A 50 -15.41 -31.67 -1.83
CA GLU A 50 -14.61 -30.66 -1.12
C GLU A 50 -13.43 -30.17 -1.94
N GLU A 51 -12.77 -31.07 -2.68
CA GLU A 51 -11.62 -30.72 -3.51
C GLU A 51 -12.04 -29.84 -4.70
N VAL A 52 -13.18 -30.13 -5.33
CA VAL A 52 -13.74 -29.31 -6.42
C VAL A 52 -14.21 -27.95 -5.89
N ARG A 53 -14.84 -27.90 -4.70
CA ARG A 53 -15.30 -26.66 -4.05
C ARG A 53 -14.13 -25.73 -3.74
N VAL A 54 -13.11 -26.25 -3.06
CA VAL A 54 -11.88 -25.49 -2.72
C VAL A 54 -11.14 -25.04 -3.98
N ASN A 55 -11.08 -25.87 -5.03
CA ASN A 55 -10.47 -25.46 -6.30
C ASN A 55 -11.31 -24.41 -7.04
N PHE A 56 -12.64 -24.43 -6.95
CA PHE A 56 -13.47 -23.40 -7.58
C PHE A 56 -13.37 -22.07 -6.83
N GLU A 57 -13.51 -22.10 -5.50
CA GLU A 57 -13.47 -20.92 -4.63
C GLU A 57 -12.06 -20.30 -4.56
N GLY A 58 -11.02 -21.13 -4.66
CA GLY A 58 -9.60 -20.71 -4.60
C GLY A 58 -8.97 -20.35 -5.94
N THR A 59 -9.70 -20.34 -7.06
CA THR A 59 -9.17 -19.98 -8.38
C THR A 59 -10.00 -18.87 -9.03
N SER A 60 -9.37 -17.98 -9.81
CA SER A 60 -10.09 -16.91 -10.53
C SER A 60 -11.06 -17.46 -11.59
N ALA A 61 -12.09 -16.69 -11.92
CA ALA A 61 -13.12 -17.07 -12.90
C ALA A 61 -12.54 -17.45 -14.28
N ALA A 62 -11.52 -16.74 -14.76
CA ALA A 62 -10.87 -17.05 -16.03
C ALA A 62 -10.11 -18.40 -16.00
N ALA A 63 -9.55 -18.77 -14.85
CA ALA A 63 -8.82 -20.01 -14.66
C ALA A 63 -9.75 -21.21 -14.38
N SER A 64 -10.89 -21.01 -13.71
CA SER A 64 -11.86 -22.06 -13.46
C SER A 64 -12.58 -22.52 -14.73
N SER A 65 -12.78 -21.61 -15.71
CA SER A 65 -13.37 -21.91 -17.02
C SER A 65 -12.42 -22.54 -18.04
N SER A 66 -11.10 -22.60 -17.77
CA SER A 66 -10.12 -23.14 -18.72
C SER A 66 -9.36 -24.37 -18.20
N ARG A 67 -9.25 -24.55 -16.88
CA ARG A 67 -8.49 -25.63 -16.25
C ARG A 67 -9.34 -26.89 -16.02
N THR A 68 -8.78 -28.07 -16.30
CA THR A 68 -9.49 -29.36 -16.25
C THR A 68 -9.03 -30.34 -15.16
N TYR A 69 -7.95 -30.02 -14.43
CA TYR A 69 -7.41 -30.82 -13.32
C TYR A 69 -7.53 -30.08 -11.98
N LEU A 70 -7.71 -30.83 -10.89
CA LEU A 70 -7.77 -30.32 -9.51
C LEU A 70 -6.34 -30.26 -8.92
N LYS A 71 -6.03 -29.25 -8.12
CA LYS A 71 -4.83 -29.19 -7.28
C LYS A 71 -5.17 -29.68 -5.87
N THR A 72 -4.20 -30.26 -5.19
CA THR A 72 -4.28 -30.52 -3.74
C THR A 72 -4.42 -29.19 -2.98
N SER A 73 -5.18 -29.18 -1.87
CA SER A 73 -5.40 -27.97 -1.06
C SER A 73 -4.09 -27.31 -0.60
N GLN A 74 -3.07 -28.14 -0.32
CA GLN A 74 -1.73 -27.70 0.10
C GLN A 74 -0.96 -26.93 -0.99
N ASP A 75 -1.11 -27.33 -2.27
CA ASP A 75 -0.46 -26.62 -3.39
C ASP A 75 -1.15 -25.29 -3.69
N ILE A 76 -2.47 -25.21 -3.46
CA ILE A 76 -3.24 -23.96 -3.57
C ILE A 76 -2.82 -22.99 -2.46
N GLN A 77 -2.72 -23.48 -1.22
CA GLN A 77 -2.30 -22.70 -0.07
C GLN A 77 -0.87 -22.14 -0.23
N LEU A 78 0.05 -22.95 -0.76
CA LEU A 78 1.41 -22.52 -1.08
C LEU A 78 1.43 -21.38 -2.11
N GLU A 79 0.74 -21.56 -3.24
CA GLU A 79 0.73 -20.57 -4.31
C GLU A 79 0.05 -19.25 -3.90
N ASN A 80 -1.05 -19.32 -3.16
CA ASN A 80 -1.74 -18.13 -2.66
C ASN A 80 -0.89 -17.37 -1.63
N THR A 81 -0.23 -18.08 -0.72
CA THR A 81 0.68 -17.46 0.27
C THR A 81 1.87 -16.80 -0.42
N LEU A 82 2.43 -17.47 -1.44
CA LEU A 82 3.53 -16.93 -2.24
C LEU A 82 3.11 -15.69 -3.04
N TYR A 83 1.90 -15.69 -3.61
CA TYR A 83 1.36 -14.54 -4.32
C TYR A 83 1.14 -13.35 -3.40
N ARG A 84 0.61 -13.56 -2.18
CA ARG A 84 0.52 -12.51 -1.16
C ARG A 84 1.88 -11.93 -0.77
N TRP A 85 2.89 -12.79 -0.60
CA TRP A 85 4.27 -12.34 -0.39
C TRP A 85 4.77 -11.48 -1.56
N TYR A 86 4.48 -11.91 -2.80
CA TYR A 86 4.87 -11.15 -4.00
C TYR A 86 4.24 -9.76 -4.00
N LEU A 87 2.92 -9.65 -3.76
CA LEU A 87 2.20 -8.37 -3.70
C LEU A 87 2.75 -7.44 -2.61
N ARG A 88 3.00 -7.94 -1.39
CA ARG A 88 3.57 -7.13 -0.30
C ARG A 88 4.98 -6.60 -0.61
N ASN A 89 5.78 -7.36 -1.36
CA ASN A 89 7.08 -6.88 -1.82
C ASN A 89 6.91 -5.82 -2.92
N ARG A 90 5.88 -5.92 -3.77
CA ARG A 90 5.52 -4.90 -4.75
C ARG A 90 4.96 -3.62 -4.12
N ASP A 91 4.17 -3.70 -3.05
CA ASP A 91 3.66 -2.53 -2.30
C ASP A 91 4.79 -1.71 -1.69
N LYS A 92 5.83 -2.42 -1.28
CA LYS A 92 7.06 -1.80 -0.85
C LYS A 92 7.82 -1.24 -2.06
N ASN A 93 7.64 -1.72 -3.30
CA ASN A 93 8.48 -1.52 -4.49
C ASN A 93 9.84 -2.25 -4.41
N VAL A 94 9.89 -3.35 -3.67
CA VAL A 94 11.02 -4.29 -3.70
C VAL A 94 10.99 -5.01 -5.05
N ARG A 95 12.14 -5.05 -5.75
CA ARG A 95 12.27 -5.83 -6.98
C ARG A 95 12.20 -7.33 -6.66
N VAL A 96 11.18 -8.02 -7.16
CA VAL A 96 11.03 -9.48 -6.99
C VAL A 96 11.48 -10.22 -8.25
N THR A 97 12.59 -10.95 -8.17
CA THR A 97 13.11 -11.76 -9.29
C THR A 97 12.53 -13.17 -9.28
N GLY A 98 12.58 -13.87 -10.42
CA GLY A 98 12.16 -15.28 -10.50
C GLY A 98 12.95 -16.21 -9.54
N LYS A 99 14.21 -15.88 -9.24
CA LYS A 99 15.02 -16.58 -8.24
C LYS A 99 14.47 -16.38 -6.82
N MET A 100 14.02 -15.17 -6.49
CA MET A 100 13.41 -14.87 -5.20
C MET A 100 12.06 -15.57 -5.04
N ILE A 101 11.24 -15.64 -6.09
CA ILE A 101 9.99 -16.41 -6.10
C ILE A 101 10.28 -17.90 -5.84
N SER A 102 11.30 -18.45 -6.50
CA SER A 102 11.72 -19.84 -6.30
C SER A 102 12.17 -20.10 -4.85
N GLN A 103 13.05 -19.23 -4.32
CA GLN A 103 13.54 -19.35 -2.95
C GLN A 103 12.39 -19.25 -1.93
N GLN A 104 11.52 -18.24 -2.08
CA GLN A 104 10.38 -18.05 -1.19
C GLN A 104 9.39 -19.22 -1.25
N ALA A 105 9.15 -19.79 -2.44
CA ALA A 105 8.31 -20.97 -2.59
C ALA A 105 8.87 -22.18 -1.84
N MET A 106 10.20 -22.34 -1.82
CA MET A 106 10.86 -23.40 -1.07
C MET A 106 10.82 -23.15 0.44
N GLU A 107 11.03 -21.91 0.89
CA GLU A 107 10.89 -21.54 2.31
C GLU A 107 9.44 -21.76 2.81
N LEU A 108 8.45 -21.37 2.02
CA LEU A 108 7.03 -21.60 2.35
C LEU A 108 6.68 -23.09 2.35
N LYS A 109 7.27 -23.89 1.46
CA LYS A 109 7.09 -25.34 1.46
C LYS A 109 7.54 -25.97 2.78
N GLU A 110 8.72 -25.59 3.27
CA GLU A 110 9.26 -26.07 4.55
C GLU A 110 8.37 -25.64 5.72
N LYS A 111 7.97 -24.37 5.72
CA LYS A 111 7.16 -23.76 6.77
C LYS A 111 5.72 -24.29 6.85
N LEU A 112 5.10 -24.57 5.70
CA LEU A 112 3.78 -25.19 5.59
C LEU A 112 3.83 -26.72 5.74
N GLN A 113 5.01 -27.30 6.00
CA GLN A 113 5.25 -28.74 6.17
C GLN A 113 4.69 -29.59 5.02
N ILE A 114 4.77 -29.08 3.79
CA ILE A 114 4.24 -29.75 2.60
C ILE A 114 5.16 -30.94 2.27
N LYS A 115 4.68 -32.16 2.52
CA LYS A 115 5.43 -33.42 2.35
C LYS A 115 5.59 -33.86 0.89
N SER A 116 5.17 -33.05 -0.08
CA SER A 116 5.22 -33.39 -1.50
C SER A 116 6.64 -33.23 -2.09
N GLY A 117 6.91 -33.95 -3.19
CA GLY A 117 8.13 -33.80 -3.99
C GLY A 117 8.24 -32.47 -4.76
N PHE A 118 7.49 -31.45 -4.34
CA PHE A 118 7.45 -30.13 -4.97
C PHE A 118 8.83 -29.49 -5.06
N ILE A 119 9.17 -28.97 -6.24
CA ILE A 119 10.37 -28.19 -6.51
C ILE A 119 9.95 -26.93 -7.26
N ALA A 120 10.39 -25.77 -6.77
CA ALA A 120 10.17 -24.49 -7.42
C ALA A 120 11.11 -24.30 -8.63
N SER A 121 10.98 -25.18 -9.64
CA SER A 121 11.76 -25.16 -10.87
C SER A 121 11.52 -23.89 -11.69
N ALA A 122 12.44 -23.55 -12.59
CA ALA A 122 12.29 -22.40 -13.50
C ALA A 122 10.96 -22.45 -14.27
N ARG A 123 10.59 -23.63 -14.78
CA ARG A 123 9.31 -23.86 -15.48
C ARG A 123 8.10 -23.69 -14.56
N TRP A 124 8.20 -24.08 -13.29
CA TRP A 124 7.12 -23.84 -12.34
C TRP A 124 6.95 -22.35 -12.04
N VAL A 125 8.06 -21.61 -11.86
CA VAL A 125 8.05 -20.16 -11.65
C VAL A 125 7.46 -19.43 -12.85
N GLU A 126 7.83 -19.82 -14.08
CA GLU A 126 7.26 -19.26 -15.31
C GLU A 126 5.74 -19.50 -15.39
N ASN A 127 5.29 -20.72 -15.07
CA ASN A 127 3.88 -21.01 -15.02
C ASN A 127 3.15 -20.28 -13.88
N PHE A 128 3.78 -20.09 -12.71
CA PHE A 128 3.25 -19.28 -11.61
C PHE A 128 3.05 -17.83 -12.06
N LYS A 129 4.08 -17.25 -12.69
CA LYS A 129 4.00 -15.91 -13.30
C LYS A 129 2.84 -15.81 -14.28
N ASN A 130 2.73 -16.73 -15.22
CA ASN A 130 1.64 -16.75 -16.19
C ASN A 130 0.24 -16.89 -15.54
N ARG A 131 0.12 -17.71 -14.48
CA ARG A 131 -1.15 -17.92 -13.75
C ARG A 131 -1.63 -16.66 -13.03
N TYR A 132 -0.71 -15.89 -12.48
CA TYR A 132 -1.00 -14.66 -11.75
C TYR A 132 -0.75 -13.40 -12.60
N HIS A 133 -0.62 -13.56 -13.93
CA HIS A 133 -0.40 -12.48 -14.90
C HIS A 133 0.83 -11.59 -14.59
N LEU A 134 1.91 -12.18 -14.07
CA LEU A 134 3.18 -11.52 -13.81
C LEU A 134 4.03 -11.51 -15.10
N CYS A 135 4.34 -10.35 -15.66
CA CYS A 135 5.11 -10.16 -16.88
C CYS A 135 6.61 -9.91 -16.59
N GLU A 136 7.50 -10.24 -17.54
CA GLU A 136 8.93 -9.89 -17.47
C GLU A 136 9.19 -8.38 -17.59
N LYS A 137 8.23 -7.63 -18.16
CA LYS A 137 8.23 -6.16 -18.19
C LYS A 137 7.81 -5.53 -16.86
N ASP A 138 7.38 -6.33 -15.87
CA ASP A 138 7.12 -5.88 -14.49
C ASP A 138 8.41 -5.59 -13.70
N ILE A 139 9.56 -5.71 -14.37
CA ILE A 139 10.91 -5.51 -13.85
C ILE A 139 11.41 -4.07 -14.12
N ASP A 140 10.67 -3.27 -14.88
CA ASP A 140 10.81 -1.81 -14.97
C ASP A 140 9.62 -1.09 -14.31
N GLU A 141 9.85 0.17 -13.92
CA GLU A 141 9.05 1.02 -13.04
C GLU A 141 7.50 0.92 -13.17
N HIS A 142 6.85 0.85 -11.99
CA HIS A 142 5.48 1.31 -11.75
C HIS A 142 4.27 0.50 -12.25
N PHE A 143 4.36 -0.81 -12.54
CA PHE A 143 3.13 -1.59 -12.69
C PHE A 143 2.51 -1.94 -11.32
N ARG A 144 1.64 -1.05 -10.80
CA ARG A 144 0.56 -1.39 -9.86
C ARG A 144 -0.52 -2.10 -10.70
N ILE A 145 -0.97 -3.31 -10.32
CA ILE A 145 -2.13 -3.92 -10.98
C ILE A 145 -3.32 -3.04 -10.61
N THR A 146 -3.71 -2.15 -11.52
CA THR A 146 -4.80 -1.22 -11.29
C THR A 146 -6.08 -1.79 -11.88
N ASN A 147 -7.15 -1.81 -11.08
CA ASN A 147 -8.45 -2.27 -11.53
C ASN A 147 -9.39 -1.09 -11.73
N GLN A 148 -9.46 -0.61 -12.97
CA GLN A 148 -10.27 0.57 -13.31
C GLN A 148 -11.77 0.34 -13.05
N ALA A 149 -12.26 -0.88 -13.31
CA ALA A 149 -13.67 -1.21 -13.09
C ALA A 149 -14.03 -1.15 -11.60
N GLU A 150 -13.21 -1.76 -10.73
CA GLU A 150 -13.39 -1.69 -9.27
C GLU A 150 -13.20 -0.25 -8.75
N ALA A 151 -12.30 0.52 -9.33
CA ALA A 151 -12.15 1.93 -8.98
C ALA A 151 -13.42 2.74 -9.28
N ASP A 152 -14.06 2.52 -10.43
CA ASP A 152 -15.28 3.22 -10.78
C ASP A 152 -16.49 2.76 -9.95
N ILE A 153 -16.52 1.50 -9.53
CA ILE A 153 -17.49 0.98 -8.55
C ILE A 153 -17.26 1.66 -7.19
N ALA A 154 -16.01 1.69 -6.71
CA ALA A 154 -15.63 2.32 -5.44
C ALA A 154 -16.00 3.81 -5.39
N LYS A 155 -15.72 4.56 -6.48
CA LYS A 155 -16.16 5.96 -6.62
C LYS A 155 -17.68 6.09 -6.50
N SER A 156 -18.43 5.25 -7.23
CA SER A 156 -19.89 5.27 -7.20
C SER A 156 -20.46 4.95 -5.81
N ASN A 157 -19.87 3.98 -5.12
CA ASN A 157 -20.29 3.59 -3.78
C ASN A 157 -19.96 4.68 -2.76
N PHE A 158 -18.79 5.32 -2.89
CA PHE A 158 -18.40 6.47 -2.08
C PHE A 158 -19.36 7.65 -2.27
N GLU A 159 -19.68 8.03 -3.52
CA GLU A 159 -20.65 9.11 -3.80
C GLU A 159 -22.03 8.81 -3.20
N LYS A 160 -22.52 7.57 -3.37
CA LYS A 160 -23.78 7.13 -2.76
C LYS A 160 -23.73 7.22 -1.23
N LEU A 161 -22.63 6.79 -0.61
CA LEU A 161 -22.44 6.88 0.85
C LEU A 161 -22.49 8.33 1.33
N LEU A 162 -21.78 9.24 0.67
CA LEU A 162 -21.77 10.66 1.03
C LEU A 162 -23.18 11.27 0.99
N LEU A 163 -23.93 11.00 -0.08
CA LEU A 163 -25.28 11.54 -0.29
C LEU A 163 -26.31 10.93 0.67
N SER A 164 -26.32 9.60 0.79
CA SER A 164 -27.32 8.88 1.60
C SER A 164 -27.15 9.11 3.11
N GLU A 165 -25.92 9.22 3.60
CA GLU A 165 -25.66 9.44 5.02
C GLU A 165 -25.52 10.91 5.41
N GLY A 166 -25.45 11.82 4.43
CA GLY A 166 -25.39 13.26 4.63
C GLY A 166 -24.04 13.78 5.13
N TYR A 167 -22.93 13.23 4.62
CA TYR A 167 -21.59 13.70 5.00
C TYR A 167 -21.29 15.07 4.38
N SER A 168 -20.85 16.02 5.22
CA SER A 168 -20.21 17.25 4.72
C SER A 168 -18.79 16.94 4.26
N LEU A 169 -18.36 17.55 3.14
CA LEU A 169 -17.00 17.41 2.62
C LEU A 169 -15.95 17.90 3.62
N ASP A 170 -16.29 18.85 4.50
CA ASP A 170 -15.39 19.26 5.58
C ASP A 170 -15.12 18.13 6.59
N ASN A 171 -15.99 17.12 6.69
CA ASN A 171 -15.87 15.97 7.59
C ASN A 171 -15.50 14.67 6.86
N VAL A 172 -14.95 14.74 5.64
CA VAL A 172 -14.44 13.57 4.93
C VAL A 172 -12.93 13.71 4.81
N TYR A 173 -12.19 12.75 5.37
CA TYR A 173 -10.74 12.75 5.50
C TYR A 173 -10.12 11.61 4.75
N ASN A 174 -8.92 11.82 4.21
CA ASN A 174 -8.04 10.73 3.79
C ASN A 174 -6.75 10.82 4.60
N ALA A 175 -6.21 9.67 4.98
CA ALA A 175 -4.89 9.59 5.59
C ALA A 175 -4.05 8.54 4.86
N ASP A 176 -2.74 8.77 4.84
CA ASP A 176 -1.79 7.85 4.24
C ASP A 176 -0.38 8.00 4.83
N ASN A 177 0.38 6.92 4.76
CA ASN A 177 1.75 6.88 5.23
C ASN A 177 2.74 7.09 4.08
N THR A 178 3.85 7.75 4.39
CA THR A 178 4.95 7.84 3.43
C THR A 178 6.30 7.82 4.15
N GLY A 179 7.29 7.30 3.44
CA GLY A 179 8.68 7.32 3.88
C GLY A 179 9.46 8.49 3.29
N ILE A 180 10.34 9.09 4.08
CA ILE A 180 11.27 10.14 3.66
C ILE A 180 12.69 9.77 4.10
N LEU A 181 13.62 9.78 3.14
CA LEU A 181 15.06 9.80 3.38
C LEU A 181 15.46 11.20 3.83
N TRP A 182 15.42 11.43 5.15
CA TRP A 182 15.38 12.78 5.72
C TRP A 182 16.68 13.57 5.54
N LYS A 183 17.81 12.89 5.30
CA LYS A 183 19.10 13.50 4.95
C LYS A 183 19.48 13.39 3.47
N ALA A 184 18.59 12.92 2.58
CA ALA A 184 18.97 12.75 1.19
C ALA A 184 19.14 14.10 0.46
N LEU A 185 20.33 14.30 -0.12
CA LEU A 185 20.72 15.44 -0.95
C LEU A 185 20.68 15.07 -2.45
N PRO A 186 20.62 16.05 -3.37
CA PRO A 186 20.65 15.77 -4.80
C PRO A 186 21.99 15.17 -5.22
N GLU A 187 21.96 14.04 -5.92
CA GLU A 187 23.14 13.19 -6.18
C GLU A 187 24.23 13.86 -7.05
N LYS A 188 23.86 14.83 -7.88
CA LYS A 188 24.77 15.56 -8.77
C LYS A 188 25.29 16.86 -8.14
N THR A 189 25.49 16.87 -6.83
CA THR A 189 26.06 18.03 -6.12
C THR A 189 27.40 17.66 -5.49
N SER A 190 28.35 18.59 -5.54
CA SER A 190 29.65 18.47 -4.87
C SER A 190 29.49 18.14 -3.38
N ILE A 191 28.49 18.73 -2.73
CA ILE A 191 28.12 18.46 -1.33
C ILE A 191 27.68 17.00 -1.15
N PHE A 192 26.86 16.44 -2.04
CA PHE A 192 26.51 15.00 -1.98
C PHE A 192 27.76 14.12 -2.11
N HIS A 193 28.68 14.44 -3.01
CA HIS A 193 29.91 13.68 -3.19
C HIS A 193 30.84 13.74 -1.97
N ARG A 194 31.04 14.93 -1.39
CA ARG A 194 31.83 15.13 -0.16
C ARG A 194 31.18 14.46 1.05
N GLU A 195 29.87 14.67 1.22
CA GLU A 195 29.10 14.03 2.29
C GLU A 195 29.21 12.51 2.22
N ARG A 196 29.15 11.93 1.02
CA ARG A 196 29.32 10.48 0.83
C ARG A 196 30.71 9.96 1.20
N MET A 197 31.74 10.81 1.19
CA MET A 197 33.09 10.44 1.63
C MET A 197 33.26 10.53 3.15
N ILE A 198 32.55 11.45 3.81
CA ILE A 198 32.66 11.73 5.26
C ILE A 198 31.66 10.88 6.06
N THR A 199 30.44 10.78 5.55
CA THR A 199 29.29 10.15 6.20
C THR A 199 29.09 8.75 5.67
N SER A 200 28.90 7.77 6.57
CA SER A 200 28.66 6.38 6.16
C SER A 200 27.41 6.27 5.29
N LYS A 201 27.44 5.40 4.27
CA LYS A 201 26.27 5.10 3.39
C LYS A 201 25.00 4.78 4.17
N LYS A 202 25.12 4.23 5.39
CA LYS A 202 24.00 3.91 6.29
C LYS A 202 23.27 5.16 6.80
N LYS A 203 24.01 6.23 7.16
CA LYS A 203 23.45 7.50 7.65
C LYS A 203 22.73 8.30 6.55
N MET A 204 23.21 8.22 5.30
CA MET A 204 22.56 8.89 4.17
C MET A 204 21.23 8.24 3.75
N LYS A 205 21.00 6.98 4.16
CA LYS A 205 19.79 6.20 3.89
C LYS A 205 18.82 6.17 5.07
N GLU A 206 19.00 7.06 6.05
CA GLU A 206 18.10 7.10 7.20
C GLU A 206 16.70 7.50 6.75
N LYS A 207 15.73 6.63 7.06
CA LYS A 207 14.34 6.76 6.67
C LYS A 207 13.50 7.11 7.89
N VAL A 208 12.61 8.07 7.72
CA VAL A 208 11.57 8.42 8.70
C VAL A 208 10.24 8.17 8.03
N THR A 209 9.34 7.52 8.75
CA THR A 209 7.97 7.30 8.28
C THR A 209 7.09 8.41 8.83
N THR A 210 6.18 8.93 8.02
CA THR A 210 5.18 9.91 8.45
C THR A 210 3.79 9.51 8.00
N PHE A 211 2.78 9.96 8.72
CA PHE A 211 1.37 9.74 8.41
C PHE A 211 0.66 11.09 8.34
N LEU A 212 0.09 11.38 7.18
CA LEU A 212 -0.53 12.66 6.84
C LEU A 212 -2.04 12.50 6.79
N CYS A 213 -2.81 13.51 7.20
CA CYS A 213 -4.27 13.47 7.14
C CYS A 213 -4.89 14.85 6.93
N THR A 214 -5.80 14.96 5.96
CA THR A 214 -6.54 16.19 5.68
C THR A 214 -7.92 15.88 5.11
N ASN A 215 -8.82 16.86 5.17
CA ASN A 215 -10.17 16.76 4.64
C ASN A 215 -10.28 17.17 3.16
N VAL A 216 -11.42 16.87 2.53
CA VAL A 216 -11.71 17.17 1.11
C VAL A 216 -11.46 18.62 0.74
N THR A 217 -11.83 19.55 1.63
CA THR A 217 -11.76 21.00 1.36
C THR A 217 -10.38 21.60 1.64
N GLY A 218 -9.44 20.80 2.18
CA GLY A 218 -8.15 21.28 2.66
C GLY A 218 -8.26 22.30 3.81
N SER A 219 -9.45 22.48 4.39
CA SER A 219 -9.71 23.45 5.46
C SER A 219 -9.18 22.97 6.82
N HIS A 220 -8.91 21.68 6.95
CA HIS A 220 -8.42 21.07 8.16
C HIS A 220 -7.34 20.03 7.85
N MET A 221 -6.12 20.38 8.21
CA MET A 221 -4.96 19.48 8.18
C MET A 221 -4.69 19.04 9.61
N LEU A 222 -4.55 17.74 9.82
CA LEU A 222 -4.26 17.21 11.15
C LEU A 222 -2.77 17.36 11.50
N PRO A 223 -2.44 17.37 12.79
CA PRO A 223 -1.05 17.24 13.25
C PRO A 223 -0.34 16.08 12.55
N ILE A 224 0.89 16.33 12.10
CA ILE A 224 1.70 15.33 11.40
C ILE A 224 2.17 14.26 12.38
N LEU A 225 1.95 12.98 12.06
CA LEU A 225 2.56 11.89 12.82
C LEU A 225 3.91 11.55 12.21
N ILE A 226 4.95 11.52 13.03
CA ILE A 226 6.32 11.19 12.65
C ILE A 226 6.77 9.97 13.45
N ILE A 227 7.29 8.97 12.74
CA ILE A 227 7.69 7.68 13.29
C ILE A 227 9.17 7.45 13.03
N GLY A 228 9.96 7.45 14.11
CA GLY A 228 11.38 7.16 14.09
C GLY A 228 11.68 5.71 14.48
N GLU A 229 12.84 5.19 14.04
CA GLU A 229 13.38 3.95 14.59
C GLU A 229 14.01 4.19 15.97
N ILE A 230 13.75 3.32 16.97
CA ILE A 230 14.21 3.47 18.36
C ILE A 230 15.74 3.63 18.47
N ASN A 231 16.51 3.12 17.50
CA ASN A 231 17.96 3.30 17.45
C ASN A 231 18.37 4.77 17.23
N HIS A 232 17.52 5.61 16.65
CA HIS A 232 17.69 7.08 16.60
C HIS A 232 17.34 7.77 17.94
N SER A 233 16.68 7.07 18.86
CA SER A 233 15.96 7.66 20.00
C SER A 233 16.64 7.55 21.37
N ARG A 234 17.82 6.89 21.50
CA ARG A 234 18.48 6.76 22.82
C ARG A 234 18.80 8.13 23.48
N ARG A 235 18.76 9.24 22.74
CA ARG A 235 18.90 10.61 23.26
C ARG A 235 17.61 11.45 23.25
N ASN A 236 16.51 10.98 22.65
CA ASN A 236 15.32 11.78 22.33
C ASN A 236 13.99 11.16 22.82
N ARG A 237 14.01 10.43 23.94
CA ARG A 237 12.81 9.75 24.48
C ARG A 237 11.65 10.69 24.83
N ASN A 238 11.90 12.00 24.96
CA ASN A 238 10.92 12.96 25.45
C ASN A 238 10.81 14.20 24.56
N TYR A 239 10.73 14.07 23.23
CA TYR A 239 10.16 15.15 22.42
C TYR A 239 8.63 14.98 22.39
N TYR A 240 8.00 15.19 23.54
CA TYR A 240 6.67 15.78 23.54
C TYR A 240 6.91 17.22 23.12
N SER A 241 6.71 17.56 21.84
CA SER A 241 6.62 18.98 21.54
C SER A 241 5.35 19.47 22.20
N ASP A 242 5.47 20.48 23.05
CA ASP A 242 4.35 21.35 23.45
C ASP A 242 3.66 22.03 22.23
N ASP A 243 4.19 21.80 21.03
CA ASP A 243 3.62 22.16 19.74
C ASP A 243 2.52 21.15 19.34
N LEU A 244 1.27 21.60 19.38
CA LEU A 244 0.05 20.85 19.05
C LEU A 244 0.03 20.27 17.62
N SER A 245 1.01 20.62 16.77
CA SER A 245 1.04 20.27 15.34
C SER A 245 1.86 19.03 14.98
N VAL A 246 2.55 18.38 15.93
CA VAL A 246 3.35 17.18 15.67
C VAL A 246 3.09 16.09 16.72
N MET A 247 2.81 14.87 16.26
CA MET A 247 2.82 13.67 17.08
C MET A 247 4.06 12.84 16.75
N TYR A 248 4.94 12.63 17.71
CA TYR A 248 6.11 11.77 17.52
C TYR A 248 5.93 10.43 18.23
N ARG A 249 6.24 9.34 17.52
CA ARG A 249 6.32 7.98 18.06
C ARG A 249 7.56 7.26 17.53
N ALA A 250 7.98 6.20 18.21
CA ALA A 250 9.11 5.40 17.76
C ALA A 250 8.90 3.93 18.07
N ASN A 251 9.30 3.07 17.13
CA ASN A 251 9.37 1.62 17.31
C ASN A 251 10.67 1.06 16.73
N THR A 252 10.91 -0.25 16.85
CA THR A 252 12.18 -0.88 16.41
C THR A 252 12.38 -0.89 14.90
N LYS A 253 11.30 -0.72 14.12
CA LYS A 253 11.33 -0.78 12.65
C LYS A 253 11.21 0.62 11.99
N GLY A 254 10.82 1.66 12.74
CA GLY A 254 10.53 2.99 12.21
C GLY A 254 9.31 3.04 11.29
N VAL A 255 8.27 2.25 11.56
CA VAL A 255 7.09 2.07 10.68
C VAL A 255 5.79 2.26 11.45
N LEU A 256 4.70 2.55 10.75
CA LEU A 256 3.35 2.56 11.34
C LEU A 256 2.96 1.12 11.73
N ASP A 257 2.56 0.94 12.99
CA ASP A 257 2.01 -0.32 13.52
C ASP A 257 0.64 -0.05 14.14
N SER A 258 -0.11 -1.12 14.47
CA SER A 258 -1.47 -1.00 15.01
C SER A 258 -1.53 -0.20 16.31
N LYS A 259 -0.49 -0.28 17.15
CA LYS A 259 -0.45 0.46 18.41
C LYS A 259 -0.34 1.96 18.14
N ILE A 260 0.63 2.36 17.31
CA ILE A 260 0.83 3.76 16.92
C ILE A 260 -0.39 4.30 16.18
N PHE A 261 -0.99 3.51 15.30
CA PHE A 261 -2.21 3.89 14.59
C PHE A 261 -3.38 4.17 15.54
N ASN A 262 -3.63 3.27 16.51
CA ASN A 262 -4.70 3.47 17.49
C ASN A 262 -4.47 4.71 18.36
N GLU A 263 -3.23 4.91 18.82
CA GLU A 263 -2.86 6.13 19.55
C GLU A 263 -3.10 7.38 18.69
N TRP A 264 -2.71 7.38 17.42
CA TRP A 264 -2.98 8.49 16.51
C TRP A 264 -4.48 8.71 16.27
N PHE A 265 -5.24 7.63 16.12
CA PHE A 265 -6.67 7.71 15.89
C PHE A 265 -7.38 8.38 17.07
N ASP A 266 -7.07 7.98 18.30
CA ASP A 266 -7.69 8.53 19.49
C ASP A 266 -7.15 9.91 19.88
N GLU A 267 -5.83 10.06 19.97
CA GLU A 267 -5.19 11.27 20.51
C GLU A 267 -5.07 12.41 19.50
N CYS A 268 -5.05 12.09 18.19
CA CYS A 268 -4.90 13.08 17.13
C CYS A 268 -6.18 13.22 16.31
N PHE A 269 -6.64 12.16 15.65
CA PHE A 269 -7.76 12.22 14.71
C PHE A 269 -9.08 12.60 15.40
N LEU A 270 -9.56 11.75 16.33
CA LEU A 270 -10.82 11.98 17.04
C LEU A 270 -10.79 13.28 17.85
N LYS A 271 -9.67 13.55 18.55
CA LYS A 271 -9.49 14.78 19.32
C LYS A 271 -9.62 16.04 18.44
N SER A 272 -8.90 16.09 17.32
CA SER A 272 -8.90 17.26 16.43
C SER A 272 -10.26 17.51 15.80
N ILE A 273 -10.97 16.45 15.40
CA ILE A 273 -12.33 16.56 14.85
C ILE A 273 -13.31 17.08 15.90
N ARG A 274 -13.25 16.54 17.13
CA ARG A 274 -14.09 17.00 18.23
C ARG A 274 -13.82 18.47 18.54
N GLU A 275 -12.57 18.87 18.66
CA GLU A 275 -12.18 20.27 18.92
C GLU A 275 -12.69 21.22 17.83
N ARG A 276 -12.55 20.83 16.55
CA ARG A 276 -13.05 21.64 15.43
C ARG A 276 -14.57 21.75 15.44
N GLN A 277 -15.29 20.64 15.61
CA GLN A 277 -16.75 20.61 15.62
C GLN A 277 -17.36 21.27 16.87
N MET A 278 -16.65 21.28 17.99
CA MET A 278 -17.06 22.03 19.18
C MET A 278 -17.05 23.54 18.93
N LYS A 279 -16.15 24.06 18.07
CA LYS A 279 -16.15 25.48 17.68
C LYS A 279 -17.42 25.88 16.92
N THR A 280 -18.03 24.95 16.19
CA THR A 280 -19.30 25.18 15.47
C THR A 280 -20.52 24.78 16.30
N GLY A 281 -20.32 24.26 17.52
CA GLY A 281 -21.39 23.85 18.43
C GLY A 281 -22.17 22.61 17.98
N ARG A 282 -21.70 21.87 16.97
CA ARG A 282 -22.42 20.73 16.39
C ARG A 282 -21.48 19.59 16.07
N ARG A 283 -21.77 18.41 16.62
CA ARG A 283 -21.15 17.14 16.21
C ARG A 283 -21.77 16.66 14.90
N GLU A 284 -20.92 16.23 13.97
CA GLU A 284 -21.34 15.79 12.63
C GLU A 284 -20.64 14.49 12.25
N LYS A 285 -21.31 13.71 11.40
CA LYS A 285 -20.75 12.47 10.87
C LYS A 285 -19.44 12.74 10.14
N THR A 286 -18.45 11.91 10.41
CA THR A 286 -17.09 12.02 9.90
C THR A 286 -16.65 10.69 9.28
N LEU A 287 -16.05 10.76 8.10
CA LEU A 287 -15.56 9.60 7.37
C LEU A 287 -14.03 9.70 7.24
N LEU A 288 -13.32 8.64 7.62
CA LEU A 288 -11.88 8.50 7.41
C LEU A 288 -11.61 7.45 6.33
N LEU A 289 -10.90 7.83 5.28
CA LEU A 289 -10.49 6.98 4.17
C LEU A 289 -9.06 6.51 4.38
N LEU A 290 -8.82 5.20 4.35
CA LEU A 290 -7.51 4.57 4.52
C LEU A 290 -7.22 3.58 3.38
N ASP A 291 -5.94 3.31 3.15
CA ASP A 291 -5.50 2.20 2.31
C ASP A 291 -5.59 0.87 3.08
N ASN A 292 -6.03 -0.21 2.42
CA ASN A 292 -6.04 -1.54 3.04
C ASN A 292 -4.68 -2.23 2.87
N ALA A 293 -3.69 -1.86 3.67
CA ALA A 293 -2.36 -2.47 3.61
C ALA A 293 -2.24 -3.85 4.30
N GLY A 294 -3.36 -4.57 4.55
CA GLY A 294 -3.33 -5.73 5.45
C GLY A 294 -4.34 -6.85 5.22
N SER A 295 -5.60 -6.57 4.90
CA SER A 295 -6.64 -7.61 4.83
C SER A 295 -6.95 -8.04 3.40
N SER A 296 -7.21 -9.34 3.22
CA SER A 296 -7.67 -9.91 1.96
C SER A 296 -8.97 -9.25 1.52
N HIS A 297 -8.94 -8.51 0.42
CA HIS A 297 -10.09 -8.12 -0.43
C HIS A 297 -11.27 -7.37 0.21
N GLU A 298 -11.28 -7.08 1.51
CA GLU A 298 -12.39 -6.38 2.14
C GLU A 298 -12.20 -4.86 2.05
N SER A 299 -12.59 -4.28 0.91
CA SER A 299 -13.06 -2.90 0.92
C SER A 299 -14.30 -2.85 1.82
N GLY A 300 -14.29 -2.03 2.86
CA GLY A 300 -15.34 -2.08 3.87
C GLY A 300 -15.46 -0.79 4.66
N LEU A 301 -16.69 -0.54 5.12
CA LEU A 301 -17.03 0.53 6.04
C LEU A 301 -17.05 -0.05 7.46
N ILE A 302 -16.14 0.41 8.32
CA ILE A 302 -16.00 -0.02 9.70
C ILE A 302 -16.58 1.04 10.63
N ASN A 303 -17.46 0.61 11.53
CA ASN A 303 -17.94 1.45 12.63
C ASN A 303 -16.83 1.57 13.69
N THR A 304 -16.66 2.77 14.23
CA THR A 304 -15.67 3.01 15.29
C THR A 304 -16.36 3.04 16.66
N THR A 305 -15.58 3.25 17.72
CA THR A 305 -16.11 3.50 19.07
C THR A 305 -16.91 4.79 19.16
N ASP A 306 -16.72 5.73 18.22
CA ASP A 306 -17.51 6.94 18.08
C ASP A 306 -18.57 6.71 16.98
N GLU A 307 -19.84 6.67 17.35
CA GLU A 307 -20.95 6.36 16.42
C GLU A 307 -21.07 7.34 15.24
N LEU A 308 -20.49 8.54 15.37
CA LEU A 308 -20.45 9.54 14.31
C LEU A 308 -19.22 9.42 13.42
N VAL A 309 -18.30 8.50 13.70
CA VAL A 309 -17.05 8.32 12.94
C VAL A 309 -17.02 6.93 12.33
N LYS A 310 -16.83 6.89 11.01
CA LYS A 310 -16.64 5.64 10.26
C LYS A 310 -15.31 5.64 9.52
N ILE A 311 -14.76 4.45 9.31
CA ILE A 311 -13.56 4.25 8.51
C ILE A 311 -13.95 3.49 7.25
N MET A 312 -13.50 3.95 6.08
CA MET A 312 -13.65 3.23 4.82
C MET A 312 -12.27 2.89 4.26
N TYR A 313 -12.10 1.62 3.89
CA TYR A 313 -10.86 1.13 3.31
C TYR A 313 -10.95 1.00 1.79
N PHE A 314 -9.91 1.44 1.09
CA PHE A 314 -9.73 1.17 -0.33
C PHE A 314 -9.04 -0.18 -0.57
N ALA A 315 -9.46 -0.88 -1.63
CA ALA A 315 -8.77 -2.08 -2.10
C ALA A 315 -7.42 -1.72 -2.73
N LEU A 316 -6.42 -2.59 -2.55
CA LEU A 316 -5.03 -2.33 -3.00
C LEU A 316 -4.89 -2.03 -4.50
N ASP A 317 -5.70 -2.68 -5.35
CA ASP A 317 -5.72 -2.50 -6.80
C ASP A 317 -6.48 -1.24 -7.25
N VAL A 318 -7.17 -0.58 -6.32
CA VAL A 318 -7.97 0.62 -6.54
C VAL A 318 -7.30 1.87 -5.97
N THR A 319 -6.64 1.73 -4.82
CA THR A 319 -5.91 2.79 -4.11
C THR A 319 -5.07 3.70 -5.03
N PRO A 320 -4.24 3.18 -5.97
CA PRO A 320 -3.44 4.03 -6.85
C PRO A 320 -4.26 4.97 -7.74
N LEU A 321 -5.47 4.55 -8.10
CA LEU A 321 -6.34 5.24 -9.02
C LEU A 321 -7.16 6.33 -8.34
N ILE A 322 -7.47 6.18 -7.04
CA ILE A 322 -8.49 7.01 -6.37
C ILE A 322 -8.08 7.59 -5.01
N GLN A 323 -6.97 7.16 -4.39
CA GLN A 323 -6.59 7.66 -3.06
C GLN A 323 -6.06 9.11 -3.15
N PRO A 324 -6.69 10.08 -2.45
CA PRO A 324 -6.32 11.49 -2.55
C PRO A 324 -4.87 11.80 -2.13
N MET A 325 -4.37 11.22 -1.04
CA MET A 325 -3.00 11.50 -0.56
C MET A 325 -1.92 11.15 -1.60
N ASP A 326 -2.17 10.10 -2.38
CA ASP A 326 -1.32 9.64 -3.48
C ASP A 326 -1.45 10.54 -4.74
N HIS A 327 -2.45 11.42 -4.80
CA HIS A 327 -2.68 12.37 -5.89
C HIS A 327 -2.12 13.75 -5.55
N GLU A 328 -0.79 13.85 -5.62
CA GLU A 328 0.03 15.07 -5.45
C GLU A 328 0.24 15.60 -4.03
N VAL A 329 -0.58 15.25 -3.04
CA VAL A 329 -0.41 15.77 -1.67
C VAL A 329 0.93 15.32 -1.08
N ILE A 330 1.21 14.01 -1.06
CA ILE A 330 2.47 13.46 -0.57
C ILE A 330 3.65 13.96 -1.40
N ALA A 331 3.51 14.05 -2.72
CA ALA A 331 4.56 14.53 -3.61
C ALA A 331 4.91 15.99 -3.31
N CYS A 332 3.90 16.87 -3.18
CA CYS A 332 4.07 18.27 -2.82
C CYS A 332 4.76 18.43 -1.46
N PHE A 333 4.27 17.71 -0.45
CA PHE A 333 4.88 17.67 0.88
C PHE A 333 6.37 17.32 0.81
N LYS A 334 6.75 16.29 0.04
CA LYS A 334 8.16 15.91 -0.16
C LYS A 334 8.96 16.99 -0.86
N ARG A 335 8.44 17.64 -1.91
CA ARG A 335 9.13 18.76 -2.59
C ARG A 335 9.43 19.90 -1.62
N ILE A 336 8.45 20.30 -0.81
CA ILE A 336 8.61 21.38 0.18
C ILE A 336 9.63 20.97 1.25
N TYR A 337 9.56 19.72 1.73
CA TYR A 337 10.54 19.18 2.68
C TYR A 337 11.97 19.31 2.15
N ARG A 338 12.21 18.87 0.90
CA ARG A 338 13.51 18.91 0.22
C ARG A 338 14.02 20.34 0.08
N LYS A 339 13.16 21.28 -0.35
CA LYS A 339 13.49 22.71 -0.43
C LYS A 339 13.89 23.27 0.94
N ASN A 340 13.14 22.93 1.99
CA ASN A 340 13.42 23.42 3.34
C ASN A 340 14.67 22.77 3.95
N LEU A 341 14.98 21.53 3.61
CA LEU A 341 16.25 20.89 3.96
C LEU A 341 17.44 21.66 3.39
N LEU A 342 17.40 22.02 2.10
CA LEU A 342 18.44 22.86 1.48
C LEU A 342 18.58 24.20 2.21
N LYS A 343 17.48 24.91 2.43
CA LYS A 343 17.49 26.18 3.16
C LYS A 343 18.11 26.04 4.56
N THR A 344 17.89 24.91 5.24
CA THR A 344 18.40 24.66 6.60
C THR A 344 19.91 24.44 6.62
N ILE A 345 20.47 23.77 5.61
CA ILE A 345 21.92 23.48 5.55
C ILE A 345 22.74 24.63 4.96
N MET A 346 22.09 25.59 4.31
CA MET A 346 22.76 26.75 3.71
C MET A 346 23.36 27.68 4.78
N PRO A 347 24.66 28.05 4.67
CA PRO A 347 25.30 28.98 5.59
C PRO A 347 24.66 30.37 5.56
N ILE A 348 24.67 31.05 6.71
CA ILE A 348 24.17 32.42 6.86
C ILE A 348 25.17 33.44 6.27
N SER A 349 26.47 33.08 6.18
CA SER A 349 27.54 33.92 5.67
C SER A 349 27.46 34.15 4.15
N ASP A 350 27.93 35.32 3.72
CA ASP A 350 28.09 35.66 2.29
C ASP A 350 29.20 34.83 1.62
N TYR A 351 30.20 34.40 2.40
CA TYR A 351 31.22 33.44 1.97
C TYR A 351 30.75 32.03 2.30
N ARG A 352 30.30 31.30 1.30
CA ARG A 352 29.80 29.93 1.43
C ARG A 352 30.88 28.97 0.97
N THR A 353 31.32 28.08 1.86
CA THR A 353 32.24 27.00 1.48
C THR A 353 31.50 25.66 1.44
N ALA A 354 31.92 24.76 0.56
CA ALA A 354 31.31 23.42 0.48
C ALA A 354 31.44 22.66 1.82
N ASP A 355 32.54 22.89 2.55
CA ASP A 355 32.78 22.28 3.85
C ASP A 355 31.81 22.77 4.93
N GLU A 356 31.42 24.04 4.93
CA GLU A 356 30.40 24.55 5.85
C GLU A 356 29.03 23.90 5.62
N VAL A 357 28.63 23.72 4.36
CA VAL A 357 27.35 23.07 4.03
C VAL A 357 27.35 21.62 4.51
N VAL A 358 28.45 20.91 4.28
CA VAL A 358 28.67 19.53 4.74
C VAL A 358 28.64 19.45 6.27
N ILE A 359 29.33 20.36 6.96
CA ILE A 359 29.32 20.43 8.43
C ILE A 359 27.91 20.67 8.96
N ASN A 360 27.15 21.60 8.35
CA ASN A 360 25.77 21.87 8.74
C ASN A 360 24.87 20.64 8.49
N HIS A 361 25.08 19.94 7.39
CA HIS A 361 24.35 18.73 7.06
C HIS A 361 24.62 17.57 8.04
N ASP A 362 25.89 17.30 8.40
CA ASP A 362 26.22 16.26 9.39
C ASP A 362 25.64 16.61 10.77
N LYS A 363 25.64 17.90 11.13
CA LYS A 363 25.04 18.42 12.38
C LYS A 363 23.53 18.33 12.45
N LEU A 364 22.81 18.07 11.34
CA LEU A 364 21.36 17.94 11.37
C LEU A 364 20.95 16.85 12.36
N GLU A 365 20.07 17.22 13.29
CA GLU A 365 19.50 16.32 14.26
C GLU A 365 18.08 15.92 13.88
N PHE A 366 17.58 14.86 14.52
CA PHE A 366 16.20 14.41 14.30
C PHE A 366 15.16 15.49 14.64
N ARG A 367 15.48 16.42 15.56
CA ARG A 367 14.61 17.57 15.85
C ARG A 367 14.47 18.50 14.64
N ASP A 368 15.54 18.73 13.89
CA ASP A 368 15.48 19.52 12.65
C ASP A 368 14.60 18.81 11.62
N CYS A 369 14.72 17.49 11.51
CA CYS A 369 13.83 16.68 10.67
C CYS A 369 12.35 16.92 11.01
N CYS A 370 11.97 16.79 12.30
CA CYS A 370 10.59 17.01 12.73
C CYS A 370 10.10 18.43 12.42
N ARG A 371 10.94 19.46 12.66
CA ARG A 371 10.61 20.85 12.35
C ARG A 371 10.38 21.05 10.85
N ILE A 372 11.28 20.55 10.01
CA ILE A 372 11.18 20.68 8.55
C ILE A 372 9.95 19.94 8.02
N MET A 373 9.64 18.75 8.56
CA MET A 373 8.43 17.99 8.19
C MET A 373 7.16 18.75 8.58
N ARG A 374 7.07 19.27 9.80
CA ARG A 374 5.94 20.12 10.22
C ARG A 374 5.77 21.31 9.29
N ASP A 375 6.84 22.05 9.03
CA ASP A 375 6.79 23.24 8.19
C ASP A 375 6.42 22.87 6.75
N ALA A 376 6.92 21.76 6.23
CA ALA A 376 6.55 21.28 4.91
C ALA A 376 5.07 20.91 4.82
N TRP A 377 4.53 20.25 5.86
CA TRP A 377 3.13 19.86 5.92
C TRP A 377 2.21 21.08 5.97
N LEU A 378 2.49 22.05 6.86
CA LEU A 378 1.69 23.26 7.00
C LEU A 378 1.71 24.17 5.76
N ASN A 379 2.70 24.01 4.88
CA ASN A 379 2.84 24.79 3.65
C ASN A 379 2.39 24.04 2.38
N VAL A 380 1.79 22.85 2.49
CA VAL A 380 1.19 22.19 1.32
C VAL A 380 0.09 23.09 0.76
N ASN A 381 0.14 23.36 -0.54
CA ASN A 381 -0.74 24.31 -1.18
C ASN A 381 -2.21 23.84 -1.12
N LYS A 382 -3.12 24.72 -0.70
CA LYS A 382 -4.56 24.43 -0.61
C LYS A 382 -5.15 23.94 -1.93
N VAL A 383 -4.70 24.49 -3.06
CA VAL A 383 -5.13 24.05 -4.41
C VAL A 383 -4.79 22.58 -4.64
N ILE A 384 -3.61 22.13 -4.21
CA ILE A 384 -3.20 20.72 -4.31
C ILE A 384 -4.08 19.86 -3.39
N LEU A 385 -4.33 20.32 -2.15
CA LEU A 385 -5.20 19.60 -1.21
C LEU A 385 -6.61 19.41 -1.77
N GLU A 386 -7.21 20.43 -2.38
CA GLU A 386 -8.56 20.37 -2.96
C GLU A 386 -8.58 19.51 -4.24
N ASN A 387 -7.59 19.67 -5.12
CA ASN A 387 -7.52 18.97 -6.40
C ASN A 387 -7.24 17.48 -6.25
N ALA A 388 -6.56 17.06 -5.17
CA ALA A 388 -6.27 15.66 -4.87
C ALA A 388 -7.52 14.77 -4.85
N TRP A 389 -8.69 15.35 -4.57
CA TRP A 389 -9.95 14.63 -4.47
C TRP A 389 -10.71 14.49 -5.80
N ASN A 390 -10.26 15.16 -6.87
CA ASN A 390 -11.01 15.22 -8.14
C ASN A 390 -11.23 13.84 -8.76
N LYS A 391 -10.23 12.95 -8.70
CA LYS A 391 -10.32 11.58 -9.22
C LYS A 391 -11.34 10.73 -8.46
N LEU A 392 -11.46 10.92 -7.14
CA LEU A 392 -12.42 10.21 -6.30
C LEU A 392 -13.84 10.77 -6.43
N LEU A 393 -13.97 12.10 -6.52
CA LEU A 393 -15.24 12.84 -6.58
C LEU A 393 -15.75 13.10 -8.01
N ARG A 394 -15.10 12.51 -9.03
CA ARG A 394 -15.45 12.66 -10.45
C ARG A 394 -15.63 14.11 -10.91
N ARG A 395 -14.82 15.03 -10.36
CA ARG A 395 -14.82 16.44 -10.78
C ARG A 395 -14.07 16.56 -12.10
N GLU A 396 -14.51 17.44 -13.00
CA GLU A 396 -13.81 17.68 -14.27
C GLU A 396 -12.33 18.05 -14.00
N ASP A 397 -11.40 17.37 -14.67
CA ASP A 397 -9.95 17.58 -14.61
C ASP A 397 -9.50 18.91 -15.25
N ASN A 398 -10.35 19.93 -15.23
CA ASN A 398 -10.10 21.24 -15.83
C ASN A 398 -9.05 22.10 -15.08
N LYS A 399 -8.38 21.54 -14.06
CA LYS A 399 -7.40 22.25 -13.19
C LYS A 399 -6.02 21.60 -13.11
N SER A 400 -5.60 20.84 -14.12
CA SER A 400 -4.24 20.30 -14.22
C SER A 400 -3.16 21.39 -14.34
N MET A 401 -3.50 22.57 -14.88
CA MET A 401 -2.54 23.64 -15.17
C MET A 401 -1.98 24.29 -13.89
N GLU A 402 -2.82 24.61 -12.90
CA GLU A 402 -2.36 25.24 -11.65
C GLU A 402 -1.42 24.32 -10.86
N ASN A 403 -1.71 23.01 -10.81
CA ASN A 403 -0.83 22.03 -10.17
C ASN A 403 0.53 21.97 -10.90
N ILE A 404 0.52 21.96 -12.23
CA ILE A 404 1.74 21.96 -13.06
C ILE A 404 2.55 23.23 -12.79
N GLU A 405 1.92 24.40 -12.76
CA GLU A 405 2.60 25.67 -12.45
C GLU A 405 3.24 25.69 -11.06
N ILE A 406 2.58 25.10 -10.06
CA ILE A 406 3.17 24.96 -8.71
C ILE A 406 4.39 24.04 -8.75
N ILE A 407 4.30 22.90 -9.46
CA ILE A 407 5.43 21.95 -9.59
C ILE A 407 6.61 22.61 -10.32
N GLU A 408 6.34 23.30 -11.42
CA GLU A 408 7.33 24.02 -12.22
C GLU A 408 8.02 25.10 -11.37
N ARG A 409 7.25 25.89 -10.61
CA ARG A 409 7.78 26.87 -9.66
C ARG A 409 8.64 26.22 -8.58
N ASP A 410 8.21 25.09 -8.01
CA ASP A 410 8.97 24.34 -7.02
C ASP A 410 10.33 23.88 -7.57
N ILE A 411 10.36 23.40 -8.82
CA ILE A 411 11.59 22.99 -9.51
C ILE A 411 12.50 24.21 -9.72
N ASP A 412 11.97 25.31 -10.23
CA ASP A 412 12.75 26.53 -10.49
C ASP A 412 13.33 27.15 -9.22
N GLU A 413 12.53 27.27 -8.17
CA GLU A 413 13.00 27.75 -6.86
C GLU A 413 14.09 26.83 -6.29
N THR A 414 13.95 25.51 -6.47
CA THR A 414 14.97 24.55 -6.03
C THR A 414 16.25 24.70 -6.83
N LEU A 415 16.18 24.87 -8.15
CA LEU A 415 17.35 25.15 -8.98
C LEU A 415 18.06 26.43 -8.55
N GLN A 416 17.31 27.49 -8.27
CA GLN A 416 17.89 28.74 -7.75
C GLN A 416 18.58 28.54 -6.40
N LEU A 417 18.03 27.71 -5.52
CA LEU A 417 18.68 27.36 -4.25
C LEU A 417 19.97 26.55 -4.50
N LEU A 418 19.95 25.60 -5.42
CA LEU A 418 21.11 24.76 -5.75
C LEU A 418 22.23 25.57 -6.41
N GLN A 419 21.91 26.51 -7.30
CA GLN A 419 22.88 27.42 -7.92
C GLN A 419 23.63 28.29 -6.91
N ARG A 420 23.01 28.53 -5.74
CA ARG A 420 23.60 29.27 -4.63
C ARG A 420 24.50 28.41 -3.74
N LEU A 421 24.62 27.11 -4.01
CA LEU A 421 25.54 26.23 -3.32
C LEU A 421 26.96 26.42 -3.86
N PRO A 422 27.97 26.36 -2.97
CA PRO A 422 29.37 26.39 -3.38
C PRO A 422 29.70 25.19 -4.27
N GLU A 423 30.58 25.39 -5.25
CA GLU A 423 31.02 24.33 -6.18
C GLU A 423 29.84 23.65 -6.90
N TYR A 424 28.90 24.45 -7.40
CA TYR A 424 27.75 23.95 -8.16
C TYR A 424 28.18 23.27 -9.47
N GLU A 425 27.82 21.99 -9.62
CA GLU A 425 28.23 21.14 -10.77
C GLU A 425 27.18 21.08 -11.91
N GLY A 426 26.29 22.06 -12.03
CA GLY A 426 25.33 22.09 -13.16
C GLY A 426 24.14 21.14 -13.01
N CYS A 427 23.53 21.10 -11.81
CA CYS A 427 22.31 20.33 -11.56
C CYS A 427 21.17 20.80 -12.49
N ASP A 428 20.65 19.93 -13.35
CA ASP A 428 19.56 20.26 -14.27
C ASP A 428 18.17 19.98 -13.64
N ARG A 429 17.11 20.42 -14.33
CA ARG A 429 15.71 20.16 -13.92
C ARG A 429 15.45 18.67 -13.67
N VAL A 430 15.98 17.81 -14.52
CA VAL A 430 15.82 16.34 -14.42
C VAL A 430 16.40 15.84 -13.09
N SER A 431 17.56 16.35 -12.70
CA SER A 431 18.24 15.98 -11.45
C SER A 431 17.43 16.40 -10.22
N VAL A 432 16.79 17.57 -10.26
CA VAL A 432 15.87 18.03 -9.21
C VAL A 432 14.64 17.12 -9.11
N ILE A 433 14.04 16.76 -10.25
CA ILE A 433 12.88 15.84 -10.30
C ILE A 433 13.28 14.47 -9.71
N CYS A 434 14.40 13.89 -10.16
CA CYS A 434 14.90 12.63 -9.63
C CYS A 434 15.22 12.67 -8.12
N TRP A 435 15.55 13.84 -7.59
CA TRP A 435 15.78 14.03 -6.16
C TRP A 435 14.48 14.14 -5.38
N PHE A 436 13.47 14.85 -5.89
CA PHE A 436 12.13 14.86 -5.31
C PHE A 436 11.52 13.45 -5.22
N GLU A 437 11.90 12.57 -6.15
CA GLU A 437 11.43 11.19 -6.20
C GLU A 437 12.38 10.17 -5.56
N SER A 438 13.47 10.61 -4.92
CA SER A 438 14.52 9.70 -4.43
C SER A 438 14.01 8.66 -3.42
N ASP A 439 12.94 9.00 -2.69
CA ASP A 439 12.30 8.13 -1.69
C ASP A 439 11.62 6.90 -2.30
N LYS A 440 11.34 6.91 -3.61
CA LYS A 440 10.78 5.78 -4.37
C LYS A 440 11.83 4.71 -4.70
N ARG A 441 13.13 5.01 -4.56
CA ARG A 441 14.22 4.14 -5.05
C ARG A 441 14.82 3.18 -4.00
N ASP A 442 14.56 3.39 -2.71
CA ASP A 442 15.23 2.65 -1.62
C ASP A 442 14.30 1.67 -0.91
N ILE A 443 13.65 0.81 -1.69
CA ILE A 443 12.83 -0.27 -1.13
C ILE A 443 13.59 -1.59 -1.19
N ASP A 444 14.73 -1.57 -0.52
CA ASP A 444 15.51 -2.75 -0.16
C ASP A 444 15.37 -3.00 1.35
N LYS A 445 14.17 -3.43 1.77
CA LYS A 445 14.02 -4.29 2.95
C LYS A 445 12.98 -5.35 2.63
N GLN A 446 13.47 -6.53 2.23
CA GLN A 446 12.68 -7.76 2.10
C GLN A 446 11.75 -7.91 3.29
N VAL A 447 10.47 -8.18 3.02
CA VAL A 447 9.54 -8.62 4.06
C VAL A 447 10.04 -9.96 4.58
N GLY A 448 10.42 -10.01 5.86
CA GLY A 448 10.84 -11.26 6.48
C GLY A 448 9.71 -12.29 6.42
N THR A 449 10.01 -13.47 5.90
CA THR A 449 9.14 -14.64 5.74
C THR A 449 8.40 -15.04 7.05
N THR A 450 8.82 -14.52 8.21
CA THR A 450 8.24 -14.75 9.54
C THR A 450 7.04 -13.85 9.84
N ASP A 451 7.04 -12.58 9.40
CA ASP A 451 5.93 -11.65 9.63
C ASP A 451 4.68 -12.10 8.83
N ILE A 452 4.87 -12.73 7.67
CA ILE A 452 3.79 -13.24 6.80
C ILE A 452 3.12 -14.50 7.34
N LEU A 453 3.88 -15.35 8.03
CA LEU A 453 3.33 -16.55 8.67
C LEU A 453 2.57 -16.22 9.95
N ALA A 454 2.99 -15.20 10.69
CA ALA A 454 2.31 -14.77 11.91
C ALA A 454 0.90 -14.24 11.59
N ASP A 455 0.77 -13.41 10.55
CA ASP A 455 -0.52 -12.91 10.06
C ASP A 455 -1.42 -14.06 9.57
N PHE A 456 -0.87 -15.02 8.80
CA PHE A 456 -1.62 -16.15 8.26
C PHE A 456 -2.10 -17.14 9.33
N LEU A 457 -1.33 -17.35 10.39
CA LEU A 457 -1.73 -18.19 11.51
C LEU A 457 -2.77 -17.49 12.41
N GLN A 458 -2.68 -16.17 12.57
CA GLN A 458 -3.71 -15.40 13.30
C GLN A 458 -5.06 -15.38 12.58
N GLU A 459 -5.09 -15.31 11.23
CA GLU A 459 -6.34 -15.36 10.45
C GLU A 459 -7.03 -16.74 10.49
N ASN A 460 -6.29 -17.84 10.65
CA ASN A 460 -6.87 -19.19 10.66
C ASN A 460 -7.26 -19.70 12.06
N ILE A 461 -6.67 -19.17 13.14
CA ILE A 461 -7.08 -19.51 14.52
C ILE A 461 -8.47 -18.92 14.84
N GLY A 462 -8.89 -17.86 14.12
CA GLY A 462 -10.24 -17.27 14.26
C GLY A 462 -11.39 -18.10 13.66
N ASN A 463 -11.09 -19.16 12.89
CA ASN A 463 -12.09 -20.00 12.21
C ASN A 463 -12.12 -21.46 12.69
N GLU A 464 -11.40 -21.81 13.77
CA GLU A 464 -11.46 -23.13 14.42
C GLU A 464 -12.36 -23.15 15.67
N LEU A 465 -13.48 -22.42 15.64
CA LEU A 465 -14.58 -22.65 16.57
C LEU A 465 -15.82 -23.17 15.85
N SER A 466 -16.16 -24.41 16.23
CA SER A 466 -17.40 -25.19 16.02
C SER A 466 -17.76 -25.61 14.58
N PHE A 467 -17.31 -26.81 14.18
CA PHE A 467 -18.01 -27.64 13.18
C PHE A 467 -18.42 -29.03 13.71
N GLU A 468 -18.12 -29.35 14.98
CA GLU A 468 -18.51 -30.62 15.62
C GLU A 468 -19.91 -30.59 16.27
N GLU A 469 -20.67 -29.49 16.18
CA GLU A 469 -22.04 -29.40 16.78
C GLU A 469 -23.19 -29.36 15.75
N ILE A 470 -22.95 -29.66 14.47
CA ILE A 470 -24.02 -29.63 13.44
C ILE A 470 -24.32 -31.02 12.81
N ILE A 471 -23.69 -32.10 13.28
CA ILE A 471 -24.09 -33.46 12.89
C ILE A 471 -24.12 -34.39 14.11
N GLU A 472 -25.16 -34.23 14.93
CA GLU A 472 -26.03 -35.28 15.48
C GLU A 472 -27.48 -34.77 15.39
#